data_AF-A0A0Q4N1W6-F1
#
_entry.id   AF-A0A0Q4N1W6-F1
#
_cell.length_a   1.000
_cell.length_b   1.000
_cell.length_c   1.000
_cell.angle_alpha   90.00
_cell.angle_beta   90.00
_cell.angle_gamma   90.00
#
_symmetry.space_group_name_H-M   'P 1'
#
loop_
_entity.id
_entity.type
_entity.pdbx_description
1 polymer ?
#
loop_
_entity_poly.entity_id
_entity_poly.type
_entity_poly.pdbx_seq_one_letter_code
_entity_poly.pdbx_strand_id
1 'polypeptide(L)'
;MPVGKTCPQAGHAYVDSYCAAKETHPELAAQYRDLGKGGSKVALKAKNHRELIVAWGKALEAGLPCALVVDKTHILPPHFDGTPIITALGIGPCTKAEARHIVKKFQCL
;
A
#
# COMPACT_ATOMS: atom_id res chain seq x y z
N MET A 1 7.02 -3.49 -13.13
CA MET A 1 6.08 -2.69 -13.94
C MET A 1 6.80 -1.41 -14.37
N PRO A 2 6.52 -0.86 -15.56
CA PRO A 2 7.06 0.43 -15.99
C PRO A 2 6.57 1.56 -15.08
N VAL A 3 7.33 2.66 -14.98
CA VAL A 3 7.03 3.80 -14.10
C VAL A 3 5.59 4.30 -14.29
N GLY A 4 5.15 4.43 -15.55
CA GLY A 4 3.80 4.88 -15.89
C GLY A 4 2.66 4.01 -15.34
N LYS A 5 2.94 2.77 -14.94
CA LYS A 5 1.98 1.89 -14.25
C LYS A 5 2.29 1.75 -12.76
N THR A 6 3.55 1.78 -12.35
CA THR A 6 3.90 1.73 -10.93
C THR A 6 3.35 2.92 -10.14
N CYS A 7 3.44 4.14 -10.69
CA CYS A 7 2.94 5.36 -10.05
C CYS A 7 1.43 5.32 -9.76
N PRO A 8 0.53 5.01 -10.71
CA PRO A 8 -0.90 4.94 -10.42
C PRO A 8 -1.26 3.81 -9.46
N GLN A 9 -0.59 2.66 -9.49
CA GLN A 9 -0.85 1.56 -8.54
C GLN A 9 -0.43 1.94 -7.11
N ALA A 10 0.69 2.65 -6.96
CA ALA A 10 1.05 3.24 -5.67
C ALA A 10 0.02 4.30 -5.24
N GLY A 11 -0.48 5.11 -6.18
CA GLY A 11 -1.57 6.06 -5.96
C GLY A 11 -2.84 5.39 -5.40
N HIS A 12 -3.31 4.31 -6.03
CA HIS A 12 -4.44 3.51 -5.52
C HIS A 12 -4.15 3.01 -4.10
N ALA A 13 -2.98 2.42 -3.86
CA ALA A 13 -2.60 1.92 -2.55
C ALA A 13 -2.63 3.01 -1.46
N TYR A 14 -2.14 4.22 -1.76
CA TYR A 14 -2.18 5.34 -0.82
C TYR A 14 -3.60 5.79 -0.50
N VAL A 15 -4.47 5.86 -1.51
CA VAL A 15 -5.86 6.30 -1.33
C VAL A 15 -6.65 5.24 -0.57
N ASP A 16 -6.55 3.99 -0.97
CA ASP A 16 -7.38 2.91 -0.43
C ASP A 16 -7.02 2.60 1.02
N SER A 17 -5.72 2.60 1.37
CA SER A 17 -5.30 2.44 2.77
C SER A 17 -5.73 3.61 3.65
N TYR A 18 -5.72 4.83 3.12
CA TYR A 18 -6.25 5.99 3.83
C TYR A 18 -7.79 5.92 3.99
N CYS A 19 -8.53 5.45 3.00
CA CYS A 19 -9.97 5.20 3.12
C CYS A 19 -10.27 4.15 4.19
N ALA A 20 -9.52 3.03 4.18
CA ALA A 20 -9.62 2.02 5.23
C ALA A 20 -9.33 2.63 6.62
N ALA A 21 -8.34 3.52 6.72
CA ALA A 21 -8.05 4.23 7.96
C ALA A 21 -9.18 5.17 8.39
N LYS A 22 -9.84 5.86 7.48
CA LYS A 22 -11.00 6.70 7.83
C LYS A 22 -12.14 5.90 8.45
N GLU A 23 -12.33 4.66 7.99
CA GLU A 23 -13.39 3.78 8.48
C GLU A 23 -13.02 3.12 9.82
N THR A 24 -11.77 2.71 9.97
CA THR A 24 -11.32 1.89 11.12
C THR A 24 -10.59 2.69 12.21
N HIS A 25 -9.95 3.80 11.85
CA HIS A 25 -9.10 4.62 12.70
C HIS A 25 -9.27 6.13 12.36
N PRO A 26 -10.48 6.69 12.50
CA PRO A 26 -10.80 8.05 12.00
C PRO A 26 -9.91 9.14 12.59
N GLU A 27 -9.53 9.03 13.87
CA GLU A 27 -8.62 9.99 14.52
C GLU A 27 -7.21 9.93 13.92
N LEU A 28 -6.70 8.73 13.66
CA LEU A 28 -5.39 8.54 13.01
C LEU A 28 -5.39 9.09 11.59
N ALA A 29 -6.48 8.88 10.84
CA ALA A 29 -6.65 9.44 9.51
C ALA A 29 -6.67 10.98 9.54
N ALA A 30 -7.36 11.58 10.51
CA ALA A 30 -7.36 13.03 10.71
C ALA A 30 -5.97 13.58 11.06
N GLN A 31 -5.25 12.94 11.98
CA GLN A 31 -3.89 13.32 12.35
C GLN A 31 -2.90 13.20 11.18
N TYR A 32 -3.03 12.18 10.33
CA TYR A 32 -2.18 12.04 9.14
C TYR A 32 -2.32 13.21 8.16
N ARG A 33 -3.50 13.84 8.11
CA ARG A 33 -3.79 14.99 7.24
C ARG A 33 -3.54 16.35 7.92
N ASP A 34 -3.22 16.35 9.21
CA ASP A 34 -2.77 17.54 9.94
C ASP A 34 -1.38 17.96 9.41
N LEU A 35 -1.34 19.11 8.72
CA LEU A 35 -0.15 19.67 8.09
C LEU A 35 0.99 19.95 9.11
N GLY A 36 0.67 20.07 10.39
CA GLY A 36 1.67 20.28 11.45
C GLY A 36 2.30 19.00 12.02
N LYS A 37 1.80 17.81 11.66
CA LYS A 37 2.19 16.53 12.31
C LYS A 37 2.62 15.42 11.36
N GLY A 38 2.10 15.36 10.13
CA GLY A 38 2.25 14.16 9.30
C GLY A 38 2.14 14.36 7.79
N GLY A 39 2.00 13.25 7.06
CA GLY A 39 1.71 13.24 5.62
C GLY A 39 2.74 12.56 4.73
N SER A 40 3.84 12.02 5.28
CA SER A 40 4.85 11.32 4.48
C SER A 40 4.29 10.04 3.84
N LYS A 41 4.88 9.67 2.71
CA LYS A 41 4.61 8.42 2.00
C LYS A 41 5.95 7.85 1.54
N VAL A 42 6.10 6.54 1.62
CA VAL A 42 7.30 5.84 1.16
C VAL A 42 6.87 4.72 0.24
N ALA A 43 7.39 4.73 -0.98
CA ALA A 43 7.21 3.63 -1.92
C ALA A 43 8.31 2.59 -1.69
N LEU A 44 7.90 1.36 -1.38
CA LEU A 44 8.79 0.23 -1.20
C LEU A 44 8.55 -0.81 -2.29
N LYS A 45 9.60 -1.50 -2.70
CA LYS A 45 9.58 -2.50 -3.75
C LYS A 45 9.42 -3.90 -3.19
N ALA A 46 8.32 -4.56 -3.57
CA ALA A 46 8.15 -6.00 -3.46
C ALA A 46 8.66 -6.70 -4.73
N LYS A 47 9.19 -7.92 -4.59
CA LYS A 47 9.70 -8.73 -5.70
C LYS A 47 8.57 -9.41 -6.49
N ASN A 48 7.46 -9.73 -5.84
CA ASN A 48 6.31 -10.41 -6.44
C ASN A 48 5.03 -10.21 -5.60
N HIS A 49 3.87 -10.63 -6.14
CA HIS A 49 2.57 -10.51 -5.48
C HIS A 49 2.48 -11.28 -4.15
N ARG A 50 3.21 -12.41 -3.99
CA ARG A 50 3.18 -13.19 -2.74
C ARG A 50 3.73 -12.39 -1.58
N GLU A 51 4.76 -11.59 -1.80
CA GLU A 51 5.29 -10.72 -0.74
C GLU A 51 4.28 -9.65 -0.29
N LEU A 52 3.45 -9.15 -1.21
CA LEU A 52 2.36 -8.22 -0.89
C LEU A 52 1.29 -8.91 -0.03
N ILE A 53 0.86 -10.12 -0.41
CA ILE A 53 -0.12 -10.91 0.38
C ILE A 53 0.38 -11.18 1.80
N VAL A 54 1.65 -11.60 1.94
CA VAL A 54 2.24 -11.85 3.26
C VAL A 54 2.33 -10.57 4.09
N ALA A 55 2.71 -9.44 3.48
CA ALA A 55 2.76 -8.16 4.18
C ALA A 55 1.37 -7.66 4.59
N TRP A 56 0.36 -7.90 3.75
CA TRP A 56 -1.04 -7.57 4.03
C TRP A 56 -1.57 -8.36 5.24
N GLY A 57 -1.34 -9.68 5.28
CA GLY A 57 -1.73 -10.50 6.44
C GLY A 57 -1.11 -9.98 7.74
N LYS A 58 0.19 -9.63 7.72
CA LYS A 58 0.86 -9.04 8.88
C LYS A 58 0.31 -7.67 9.28
N ALA A 59 -0.11 -6.85 8.31
CA ALA A 59 -0.72 -5.56 8.58
C ALA A 59 -2.08 -5.73 9.26
N LEU A 60 -2.90 -6.68 8.79
CA LEU A 60 -4.16 -7.06 9.43
C LEU A 60 -3.95 -7.59 10.85
N GLU A 61 -3.00 -8.51 11.05
CA GLU A 61 -2.65 -9.04 12.38
C GLU A 61 -2.19 -7.94 13.35
N ALA A 62 -1.48 -6.93 12.85
CA ALA A 62 -1.04 -5.77 13.62
C ALA A 62 -2.14 -4.70 13.81
N GLY A 63 -3.36 -4.92 13.30
CA GLY A 63 -4.47 -3.96 13.37
C GLY A 63 -4.24 -2.68 12.56
N LEU A 64 -3.32 -2.69 11.58
CA LEU A 64 -2.99 -1.52 10.79
C LEU A 64 -3.98 -1.34 9.63
N PRO A 65 -4.40 -0.09 9.33
CA PRO A 65 -5.15 0.17 8.11
C PRO A 65 -4.34 -0.28 6.90
N CYS A 66 -4.94 -1.05 5.99
CA CYS A 66 -4.26 -1.52 4.80
C CYS A 66 -5.25 -1.87 3.69
N ALA A 67 -4.76 -1.87 2.45
CA ALA A 67 -5.56 -2.21 1.28
C ALA A 67 -4.71 -2.84 0.18
N LEU A 68 -5.17 -3.96 -0.37
CA LEU A 68 -4.58 -4.58 -1.55
C LEU A 68 -5.16 -3.96 -2.82
N VAL A 69 -4.29 -3.58 -3.74
CA VAL A 69 -4.69 -3.09 -5.06
C VAL A 69 -4.68 -4.26 -6.04
N VAL A 70 -5.82 -4.48 -6.69
CA VAL A 70 -5.99 -5.47 -7.75
C VAL A 70 -6.24 -4.74 -9.06
N ASP A 71 -5.28 -4.81 -9.98
CA ASP A 71 -5.47 -4.34 -11.34
C ASP A 71 -6.12 -5.45 -12.16
N LYS A 72 -7.15 -5.11 -12.93
CA LYS A 72 -7.87 -6.03 -13.82
C LYS A 72 -8.23 -5.33 -15.11
N THR A 73 -8.51 -6.08 -16.17
CA THR A 73 -8.97 -5.60 -17.49
C THR A 73 -8.00 -4.72 -18.30
N HIS A 74 -6.93 -4.23 -17.69
CA HIS A 74 -5.90 -3.48 -18.39
C HIS A 74 -4.92 -4.42 -19.08
N ILE A 75 -4.59 -4.15 -20.35
CA ILE A 75 -3.68 -4.96 -21.16
C ILE A 75 -2.45 -4.12 -21.48
N LEU A 76 -1.29 -4.56 -21.00
CA LEU A 76 0.03 -3.97 -21.21
C LEU A 76 1.10 -5.07 -21.14
N PRO A 77 1.29 -5.84 -22.23
CA PRO A 77 2.31 -6.88 -22.28
C PRO A 77 3.73 -6.31 -22.08
N PRO A 78 4.65 -7.07 -21.44
CA PRO A 78 4.47 -8.41 -20.89
C PRO A 78 3.92 -8.41 -19.45
N HIS A 79 3.50 -7.26 -18.93
CA HIS A 79 3.22 -7.09 -17.50
C HIS A 79 1.75 -7.30 -17.12
N PHE A 80 0.83 -7.05 -18.05
CA PHE A 80 -0.61 -7.15 -17.83
C PHE A 80 -1.26 -7.76 -19.07
N ASP A 81 -2.03 -8.82 -18.88
CA ASP A 81 -2.80 -9.52 -19.92
C ASP A 81 -4.33 -9.34 -19.72
N GLY A 82 -4.73 -8.45 -18.81
CA GLY A 82 -6.12 -8.21 -18.45
C GLY A 82 -6.64 -9.10 -17.31
N THR A 83 -5.89 -10.14 -16.90
CA THR A 83 -6.26 -10.96 -15.74
C THR A 83 -6.08 -10.18 -14.43
N PRO A 84 -6.89 -10.47 -13.39
CA PRO A 84 -6.73 -9.82 -12.09
C PRO A 84 -5.36 -10.13 -11.46
N ILE A 85 -4.61 -9.09 -11.12
CA ILE A 85 -3.30 -9.21 -10.49
C ILE A 85 -3.16 -8.22 -9.33
N ILE A 86 -2.63 -8.70 -8.21
CA ILE A 86 -2.25 -7.85 -7.09
C ILE A 86 -1.00 -7.06 -7.47
N THR A 87 -1.12 -5.74 -7.53
CA THR A 87 -0.08 -4.84 -8.02
C THR A 87 0.60 -4.03 -6.93
N ALA A 88 -0.14 -3.71 -5.85
CA ALA A 88 0.35 -2.90 -4.76
C ALA A 88 -0.37 -3.22 -3.44
N LEU A 89 0.22 -2.76 -2.35
CA LEU A 89 -0.34 -2.81 -1.00
C LEU A 89 -0.14 -1.43 -0.37
N GLY A 90 -1.21 -0.85 0.14
CA GLY A 90 -1.15 0.30 1.05
C GLY A 90 -1.12 -0.18 2.49
N ILE A 91 -0.25 0.40 3.31
CA ILE A 91 -0.23 0.21 4.77
C ILE A 91 -0.18 1.59 5.40
N GLY A 92 -1.12 1.84 6.31
CA GLY A 92 -1.20 3.04 7.11
C GLY A 92 -2.41 3.93 6.79
N PRO A 93 -2.48 5.13 7.38
CA PRO A 93 -1.40 5.76 8.15
C PRO A 93 -0.96 4.96 9.37
N CYS A 94 0.33 4.97 9.66
CA CYS A 94 0.93 4.31 10.81
C CYS A 94 2.31 4.91 11.10
N THR A 95 2.84 4.65 12.28
CA THR A 95 4.20 5.02 12.64
C THR A 95 5.23 4.08 12.00
N LYS A 96 6.48 4.56 11.92
CA LYS A 96 7.62 3.72 11.50
C LYS A 96 7.81 2.50 12.40
N ALA A 97 7.58 2.65 13.70
CA ALA A 97 7.77 1.58 14.68
C ALA A 97 6.77 0.44 14.44
N GLU A 98 5.48 0.77 14.28
CA GLU A 98 4.40 -0.18 14.00
C GLU A 98 4.69 -0.96 12.71
N ALA A 99 5.02 -0.28 11.60
CA ALA A 99 5.22 -0.95 10.32
C ALA A 99 6.57 -1.69 10.20
N ARG A 100 7.59 -1.38 11.04
CA ARG A 100 8.97 -1.85 10.83
C ARG A 100 9.08 -3.36 10.68
N HIS A 101 8.38 -4.13 11.50
CA HIS A 101 8.47 -5.58 11.49
C HIS A 101 7.90 -6.20 10.19
N ILE A 102 7.01 -5.48 9.51
CA ILE A 102 6.40 -5.85 8.23
C ILE A 102 7.31 -5.43 7.08
N VAL A 103 7.75 -4.17 7.09
CA VAL A 103 8.33 -3.54 5.89
C VAL A 103 9.85 -3.56 5.81
N LYS A 104 10.57 -3.90 6.89
CA LYS A 104 12.04 -3.84 6.97
C LYS A 104 12.80 -4.64 5.89
N LYS A 105 12.16 -5.63 5.28
CA LYS A 105 12.77 -6.48 4.24
C LYS A 105 12.70 -5.87 2.84
N PHE A 106 11.84 -4.86 2.64
CA PHE A 106 11.66 -4.21 1.35
C PHE A 106 12.65 -3.05 1.20
N GLN A 107 12.97 -2.72 -0.04
CA GLN A 107 13.86 -1.61 -0.39
C GLN A 107 13.02 -0.45 -0.91
N CYS A 108 13.51 0.79 -0.79
CA CYS A 108 12.89 1.93 -1.47
C CYS A 108 12.87 1.67 -2.98
N LEU A 109 11.73 1.98 -3.61
CA LEU A 109 11.50 1.81 -5.04
C LEU A 109 12.36 2.78 -5.87
#